data_AF-F6HS47-F1
#
_entry.id   AF-F6HS47-F1
#
_cell.length_a   1.000
_cell.length_b   1.000
_cell.length_c   1.000
_cell.angle_alpha   90.00
_cell.angle_beta   90.00
_cell.angle_gamma   90.00
#
_symmetry.space_group_name_H-M   'P 1'
#
loop_
_entity.id
_entity.type
_entity.pdbx_description
1 polymer ?
#
loop_
_entity_poly.entity_id
_entity_poly.type
_entity_poly.pdbx_seq_one_letter_code
_entity_poly.pdbx_strand_id
1 'polypeptide(L)' 'MVILHALVARWTMVLLEFSAVSSNTGVVARWILKKLPAEADSKLYFS' A
#
# COMPACT_ATOMS: atom_id res chain seq x y z
N MET A 1 -2.43 17.02 9.22
CA MET A 1 -2.48 15.61 8.75
C MET A 1 -1.10 15.00 8.96
N VAL A 2 -1.00 13.76 9.46
CA VAL A 2 0.29 13.07 9.69
C VAL A 2 0.28 11.75 8.94
N ILE A 3 1.29 11.51 8.11
CA ILE A 3 1.48 10.28 7.33
C ILE A 3 2.74 9.60 7.84
N LEU A 4 2.59 8.38 8.36
CA LEU A 4 3.71 7.60 8.89
C LEU A 4 4.37 6.71 7.83
N HIS A 5 3.59 6.23 6.86
CA HIS A 5 4.04 5.33 5.80
C HIS A 5 3.19 5.52 4.55
N ALA A 6 3.84 5.56 3.39
CA ALA A 6 3.18 5.65 2.09
C ALA A 6 3.97 4.81 1.07
N LEU A 7 3.28 4.15 0.15
CA LEU A 7 3.93 3.39 -0.90
C LEU A 7 3.11 3.42 -2.19
N VAL A 8 3.83 3.28 -3.31
CA VAL A 8 3.24 3.02 -4.62
C VAL A 8 3.50 1.56 -4.95
N ALA A 9 2.46 0.78 -5.25
CA ALA A 9 2.58 -0.62 -5.61
C ALA A 9 1.71 -0.98 -6.80
N ARG A 10 2.18 -1.97 -7.57
CA ARG A 10 1.37 -2.69 -8.55
C ARG A 10 1.21 -4.12 -8.04
N TRP A 11 -0.01 -4.49 -7.65
CA TRP A 11 -0.28 -5.75 -6.98
C TRP A 11 0.55 -5.89 -5.69
N THR A 12 1.37 -6.92 -5.59
CA THR A 12 2.27 -7.19 -4.47
C THR A 12 3.66 -6.56 -4.65
N MET A 13 3.94 -5.97 -5.81
CA MET A 13 5.23 -5.36 -6.13
C MET A 13 5.24 -3.89 -5.73
N VAL A 14 6.12 -3.54 -4.80
CA VAL A 14 6.34 -2.16 -4.36
C VAL A 14 7.26 -1.45 -5.36
N LEU A 15 6.82 -0.31 -5.88
CA LEU A 15 7.56 0.55 -6.81
C LEU A 15 8.31 1.66 -6.09
N LEU A 16 7.71 2.22 -5.03
CA LEU A 16 8.29 3.26 -4.20
C LEU A 16 7.74 3.13 -2.78
N GLU A 17 8.58 3.37 -1.77
CA GLU A 17 8.20 3.32 -0.36
C GLU A 17 8.78 4.52 0.38
N PHE A 18 7.95 5.17 1.20
CA PHE A 18 8.32 6.22 2.13
C PHE A 18 7.90 5.82 3.54
N SER A 19 8.80 5.99 4.50
CA SER A 19 8.51 5.81 5.92
C SER A 19 9.07 6.96 6.73
N ALA A 20 8.22 7.63 7.51
CA ALA A 20 8.64 8.71 8.41
C ALA A 20 9.30 8.19 9.70
N VAL A 21 9.17 6.88 9.97
CA VAL A 21 9.68 6.22 11.17
C VAL A 21 10.30 4.87 10.80
N SER A 22 11.36 4.46 11.49
CA SER A 22 11.88 3.09 11.38
C SER A 22 10.98 2.14 12.18
N SER A 23 10.23 1.29 11.49
CA SER A 23 9.28 0.34 12.08
C SER A 23 9.01 -0.84 11.13
N ASN A 24 8.22 -1.81 11.56
CA ASN A 24 7.81 -2.99 10.76
C ASN A 24 6.74 -2.68 9.70
N THR A 25 6.44 -1.41 9.44
CA THR A 25 5.31 -0.97 8.61
C THR A 25 5.39 -1.47 7.18
N GLY A 26 6.58 -1.59 6.60
CA GLY A 26 6.76 -2.19 5.26
C GLY A 26 6.37 -3.68 5.19
N VAL A 27 6.54 -4.44 6.28
CA VAL A 27 6.10 -5.85 6.35
C VAL A 27 4.58 -5.93 6.37
N VAL A 28 3.94 -5.09 7.19
CA VAL A 28 2.48 -4.97 7.28
C VAL A 28 1.90 -4.53 5.94
N ALA A 29 2.51 -3.56 5.27
CA ALA A 29 2.07 -3.06 3.99
C ALA A 29 2.07 -4.16 2.91
N ARG A 30 3.10 -5.02 2.85
CA ARG A 30 3.12 -6.18 1.96
C ARG A 30 2.04 -7.21 2.28
N TRP A 31 1.71 -7.39 3.56
CA TRP A 31 0.59 -8.24 3.97
C TRP A 31 -0.76 -7.69 3.49
N ILE A 32 -0.95 -6.37 3.57
CA ILE A 32 -2.14 -5.69 3.04
C ILE A 32 -2.23 -5.88 1.53
N LEU A 33 -1.13 -5.67 0.79
CA LEU A 33 -1.08 -5.86 -0.66
C LEU A 33 -1.46 -7.29 -1.09
N LYS A 34 -1.12 -8.31 -0.29
CA LYS A 34 -1.52 -9.71 -0.55
C LYS A 34 -3.03 -9.97 -0.38
N LYS A 35 -3.74 -9.10 0.33
CA LYS A 35 -5.18 -9.21 0.57
C LYS A 35 -6.03 -8.42 -0.42
N LEU A 36 -5.41 -7.58 -1.24
CA LEU A 36 -6.13 -6.84 -2.28
C LEU A 36 -6.57 -7.78 -3.41
N PRO A 37 -7.78 -7.61 -3.95
CA PRO A 37 -8.28 -8.41 -5.06
C PRO A 37 -7.41 -8.21 -6.31
N ALA A 38 -7.10 -9.29 -7.03
CA ALA A 38 -6.28 -9.28 -8.25
C ALA A 38 -7.01 -8.77 -9.50
N GLU A 39 -8.33 -8.65 -9.43
CA GLU A 39 -9.14 -7.86 -10.35
C GLU A 39 -9.58 -6.64 -9.53
N ALA A 40 -8.88 -5.52 -9.67
CA ALA A 40 -9.43 -4.26 -9.22
C ALA A 40 -10.54 -3.92 -10.21
N ASP A 41 -11.75 -4.42 -9.97
CA ASP A 41 -12.95 -3.93 -10.66
C ASP A 41 -12.85 -2.40 -10.65
N SER A 42 -12.76 -1.80 -11.82
CA SER A 42 -12.47 -0.39 -12.07
C SER A 42 -13.50 0.60 -11.48
N LYS A 43 -14.38 0.14 -10.59
CA LYS A 43 -15.28 0.91 -9.73
C LYS A 43 -14.53 1.42 -8.49
N LEU A 44 -13.43 2.15 -8.72
CA LEU A 44 -12.94 3.07 -7.70
C LEU A 44 -13.91 4.26 -7.66
N TYR A 45 -14.92 4.17 -6.81
CA TYR A 45 -15.79 5.30 -6.51
C TYR A 45 -14.99 6.30 -5.67
N PHE A 46 -14.48 7.33 -6.34
CA PHE A 46 -14.05 8.55 -5.68
C PHE A 46 -15.31 9.40 -5.44
N SER A 47 -15.80 9.41 -4.21
CA SER A 47 -16.82 10.35 -3.73
C SER A 47 -16.34 11.01 -2.46
#